data_AF-A0A8S4SJL8-F1
#
_entry.id   AF-A0A8S4SJL8-F1
#
_cell.length_a   1.000
_cell.length_b   1.000
_cell.length_c   1.000
_cell.angle_alpha   90.00
_cell.angle_beta   90.00
_cell.angle_gamma   90.00
#
_symmetry.space_group_name_H-M   'P 1'
#
loop_
_entity.id
_entity.type
_entity.pdbx_description
1 polymer ?
#
loop_
_entity_poly.entity_id
_entity_poly.type
_entity_poly.pdbx_seq_one_letter_code
_entity_poly.pdbx_strand_id
1 'polypeptide(L)'
;MVPILLSSYLIAVAFVVADIREGEEPNKISFEENAHSFIPSELKNAVENLDIENSLQEVENIAISAEKSRKEGILPTEYADELHNRMVVILEVITEQLKDKINAYRFLNSKGVDRIITPIIGINHDPLRKQLLILIKTLFNVAPITTNALIPISVVDKLLDIFENDDNLALKAHALDIMYVWLPNNPVIQARVMKLKGLESFYNQISKLDITVIHTLVDLFNKILAEHVRARKTQTQRNKEDYEMMQIYQMIGLIERMSTPQVCNGLLNILEALMSFKNDHIQISPLIFELVKNTKPFCLKMYKGNVKAIDLFEKLYKFVSNWHNRDLMVSIGLNITEVITVIEDFAINLKEHENRDEF
;
A
#
# COMPACT_ATOMS: atom_id res chain seq x y z
N MET A 1 -0.05 46.30 -31.40
CA MET A 1 1.18 46.58 -30.63
C MET A 1 0.85 46.25 -29.18
N VAL A 2 1.27 45.07 -28.72
CA VAL A 2 1.04 44.50 -27.38
C VAL A 2 2.37 43.86 -26.99
N PRO A 3 2.98 44.16 -25.82
CA PRO A 3 4.23 43.54 -25.46
C PRO A 3 3.98 42.18 -24.79
N ILE A 4 4.76 41.22 -25.26
CA ILE A 4 4.93 39.84 -24.82
C ILE A 4 5.75 39.87 -23.53
N LEU A 5 5.17 39.51 -22.39
CA LEU A 5 5.88 39.24 -21.13
C LEU A 5 5.17 38.13 -20.34
N LEU A 6 5.17 36.91 -20.86
CA LEU A 6 4.81 35.69 -20.10
C LEU A 6 5.70 34.48 -20.45
N SER A 7 6.80 34.67 -21.18
CA SER A 7 7.64 33.57 -21.70
C SER A 7 8.97 33.33 -20.95
N SER A 8 9.32 34.12 -19.94
CA SER A 8 10.64 34.06 -19.29
C SER A 8 10.67 33.38 -17.92
N TYR A 9 9.53 32.96 -17.36
CA TYR A 9 9.47 32.31 -16.04
C TYR A 9 9.57 30.77 -16.06
N LEU A 10 9.46 30.14 -17.24
CA LEU A 10 9.44 28.67 -17.37
C LEU A 10 10.80 28.03 -17.71
N ILE A 11 11.89 28.81 -17.80
CA ILE A 11 13.23 28.29 -18.16
C ILE A 11 14.21 28.30 -16.96
N ALA A 12 13.90 28.95 -15.84
CA ALA A 12 14.81 29.06 -14.71
C ALA A 12 14.82 27.86 -13.74
N VAL A 13 13.93 26.87 -13.90
CA VAL A 13 13.83 25.71 -12.98
C VAL A 13 14.62 24.48 -13.47
N ALA A 14 15.18 24.51 -14.68
CA ALA A 14 15.83 23.33 -15.28
C ALA A 14 17.37 23.28 -15.19
N PHE A 15 18.05 24.24 -14.53
CA PHE A 15 19.52 24.35 -14.61
C PHE A 15 20.32 24.28 -13.28
N VAL A 16 19.71 23.91 -12.14
CA VAL A 16 20.41 23.89 -10.84
C VAL A 16 20.78 22.48 -10.33
N VAL A 17 20.66 21.41 -11.13
CA VAL A 17 21.03 20.04 -10.68
C VAL A 17 22.08 19.36 -11.57
N ALA A 18 22.88 20.13 -12.31
CA ALA A 18 23.97 19.57 -13.11
C ALA A 18 25.26 20.38 -12.98
N ASP A 19 25.78 20.49 -11.77
CA ASP A 19 27.23 20.61 -11.56
C ASP A 19 27.56 20.36 -10.09
N ILE A 20 28.28 19.26 -9.82
CA ILE A 20 29.36 19.12 -8.83
C ILE A 20 29.92 17.71 -9.06
N ARG A 21 31.05 17.66 -9.77
CA ARG A 21 31.96 16.51 -9.83
C ARG A 21 33.03 16.67 -8.75
N GLU A 22 33.37 15.51 -8.18
CA GLU A 22 34.70 15.11 -7.67
C GLU A 22 35.28 15.81 -6.43
N GLY A 23 35.38 15.02 -5.36
CA GLY A 23 36.51 15.06 -4.42
C GLY A 23 36.23 15.63 -3.03
N GLU A 24 35.82 14.78 -2.09
CA GLU A 24 36.35 14.65 -0.71
C GLU A 24 35.49 13.69 0.14
N GLU A 25 36.14 12.93 1.02
CA GLU A 25 35.57 11.88 1.88
C GLU A 25 34.58 12.40 2.95
N PRO A 26 33.68 11.55 3.48
CA PRO A 26 32.50 11.99 4.21
C PRO A 26 32.79 12.19 5.70
N ASN A 27 32.72 13.44 6.16
CA ASN A 27 32.53 13.72 7.59
C ASN A 27 31.04 13.68 7.93
N LYS A 28 30.71 12.94 8.99
CA LYS A 28 29.39 12.83 9.62
C LYS A 28 28.79 14.23 9.85
N ILE A 29 27.73 14.56 9.11
CA ILE A 29 26.86 15.69 9.40
C ILE A 29 25.47 15.13 9.72
N SER A 30 25.04 15.44 10.93
CA SER A 30 23.70 15.23 11.48
C SER A 30 22.63 15.83 10.55
N PHE A 31 21.72 14.98 10.08
CA PHE A 31 20.49 15.42 9.41
C PHE A 31 19.48 15.90 10.47
N GLU A 32 19.72 17.09 11.00
CA GLU A 32 18.66 17.93 11.58
C GLU A 32 18.75 19.29 10.86
N GLU A 33 17.58 19.81 10.48
CA GLU A 33 17.37 21.13 9.89
C GLU A 33 17.90 21.32 8.45
N ASN A 34 17.06 21.01 7.46
CA ASN A 34 16.69 21.94 6.38
C ASN A 34 15.83 21.23 5.32
N ALA A 35 14.56 21.05 5.64
CA ALA A 35 13.50 20.78 4.66
C ALA A 35 12.34 21.74 4.90
N HIS A 36 12.62 23.05 4.94
CA HIS A 36 11.61 24.05 4.66
C HIS A 36 11.40 24.10 3.15
N SER A 37 10.59 23.17 2.66
CA SER A 37 10.04 23.26 1.31
C SER A 37 9.24 24.56 1.19
N PHE A 38 9.48 25.26 0.08
CA PHE A 38 8.83 26.50 -0.31
C PHE A 38 7.32 26.29 -0.42
N ILE A 39 6.59 26.56 0.67
CA ILE A 39 5.15 26.77 0.62
C ILE A 39 4.95 28.23 0.19
N PRO A 40 4.24 28.53 -0.92
CA PRO A 40 3.93 29.90 -1.31
C PRO A 40 3.32 30.65 -0.13
N SER A 41 3.77 31.88 0.13
CA SER A 41 3.31 32.72 1.26
C SER A 41 1.79 32.92 1.29
N GLU A 42 1.13 32.76 0.14
CA GLU A 42 -0.32 32.77 -0.03
C GLU A 42 -1.01 31.54 0.61
N LEU A 43 -0.38 30.35 0.54
CA LEU A 43 -0.87 29.13 1.19
C LEU A 43 -0.62 29.19 2.71
N LYS A 44 0.50 29.78 3.14
CA LYS A 44 0.85 29.90 4.57
C LYS A 44 -0.15 30.79 5.34
N ASN A 45 -0.62 31.86 4.71
CA ASN A 45 -1.65 32.74 5.29
C ASN A 45 -3.07 32.13 5.27
N ALA A 46 -3.35 31.19 4.35
CA ALA A 46 -4.62 30.44 4.34
C ALA A 46 -4.67 29.37 5.46
N VAL A 47 -3.53 28.75 5.78
CA VAL A 47 -3.43 27.67 6.78
C VAL A 47 -3.74 28.14 8.21
N GLU A 48 -3.44 29.41 8.56
CA GLU A 48 -3.55 29.91 9.94
C GLU A 48 -4.98 30.31 10.39
N ASN A 49 -5.97 30.42 9.50
CA ASN A 49 -7.32 30.89 9.88
C ASN A 49 -8.52 30.25 9.14
N LEU A 50 -8.35 29.14 8.41
CA LEU A 50 -9.48 28.46 7.76
C LEU A 50 -10.13 27.42 8.66
N ASP A 51 -11.41 27.64 8.96
CA ASP A 51 -12.29 26.69 9.64
C ASP A 51 -12.53 25.45 8.74
N ILE A 52 -12.15 24.28 9.25
CA ILE A 52 -12.31 22.99 8.56
C ILE A 52 -13.78 22.82 8.15
N GLU A 53 -14.73 23.17 9.01
CA GLU A 53 -16.15 22.96 8.72
C GLU A 53 -16.63 23.78 7.50
N ASN A 54 -16.19 25.04 7.40
CA ASN A 54 -16.47 25.88 6.24
C ASN A 54 -15.82 25.32 4.97
N SER A 55 -14.60 24.81 5.07
CA SER A 55 -13.90 24.20 3.94
C SER A 55 -14.61 22.92 3.46
N LEU A 56 -15.11 22.09 4.39
CA LEU A 56 -15.94 20.93 4.05
C LEU A 56 -17.23 21.33 3.34
N GLN A 57 -17.90 22.38 3.83
CA GLN A 57 -19.12 22.88 3.22
C GLN A 57 -18.88 23.40 1.80
N GLU A 58 -17.75 24.07 1.57
CA GLU A 58 -17.39 24.55 0.23
C GLU A 58 -17.18 23.39 -0.75
N VAL A 59 -16.42 22.35 -0.36
CA VAL A 59 -16.21 21.17 -1.20
C VAL A 59 -17.53 20.45 -1.48
N GLU A 60 -18.38 20.28 -0.48
CA GLU A 60 -19.71 19.66 -0.63
C GLU A 60 -20.58 20.43 -1.63
N ASN A 61 -20.62 21.76 -1.53
CA ASN A 61 -21.37 22.61 -2.46
C ASN A 61 -20.84 22.49 -3.89
N ILE A 62 -19.51 22.41 -4.06
CA ILE A 62 -18.88 22.22 -5.37
C ILE A 62 -19.23 20.82 -5.93
N ALA A 63 -19.15 19.78 -5.12
CA ALA A 63 -19.49 18.41 -5.52
C ALA A 63 -20.95 18.28 -5.96
N ILE A 64 -21.88 18.89 -5.21
CA ILE A 64 -23.31 18.94 -5.57
C ILE A 64 -23.51 19.69 -6.90
N SER A 65 -22.80 20.81 -7.09
CA SER A 65 -22.87 21.60 -8.32
C SER A 65 -22.33 20.84 -9.53
N ALA A 66 -21.22 20.12 -9.38
CA ALA A 66 -20.63 19.28 -10.42
C ALA A 66 -21.58 18.13 -10.81
N GLU A 67 -22.19 17.47 -9.81
CA GLU A 67 -23.12 16.36 -10.05
C GLU A 67 -24.41 16.81 -10.76
N LYS A 68 -24.96 17.95 -10.35
CA LYS A 68 -26.13 18.55 -11.00
C LYS A 68 -25.84 18.89 -12.46
N SER A 69 -24.68 19.50 -12.71
CA SER A 69 -24.20 19.87 -14.05
C SER A 69 -24.12 18.65 -14.98
N ARG A 70 -23.58 17.53 -14.46
CA ARG A 70 -23.44 16.28 -15.20
C ARG A 70 -24.77 15.60 -15.50
N LYS A 71 -25.70 15.54 -14.53
CA LYS A 71 -26.99 14.85 -14.67
C LYS A 71 -27.97 15.61 -15.57
N GLU A 72 -27.99 16.93 -15.46
CA GLU A 72 -28.95 17.76 -16.19
C GLU A 72 -28.44 18.15 -17.59
N GLY A 73 -27.17 17.84 -17.91
CA GLY A 73 -26.56 18.13 -19.21
C GLY A 73 -26.44 19.63 -19.50
N ILE A 74 -26.47 20.47 -18.46
CA ILE A 74 -26.59 21.93 -18.57
C ILE A 74 -25.24 22.59 -18.87
N LEU A 75 -24.13 21.96 -18.52
CA LEU A 75 -22.79 22.57 -18.61
C LEU A 75 -21.82 21.69 -19.40
N PRO A 76 -20.90 22.28 -20.20
CA PRO A 76 -19.84 21.56 -20.89
C PRO A 76 -18.97 20.77 -19.92
N THR A 77 -18.39 19.65 -20.37
CA THR A 77 -17.48 18.79 -19.60
C THR A 77 -16.33 19.57 -18.96
N GLU A 78 -15.84 20.60 -19.66
CA GLU A 78 -14.77 21.52 -19.22
C GLU A 78 -15.10 22.22 -17.89
N TYR A 79 -16.37 22.53 -17.64
CA TYR A 79 -16.80 23.16 -16.39
C TYR A 79 -16.77 22.17 -15.21
N ALA A 80 -17.03 20.88 -15.46
CA ALA A 80 -16.89 19.85 -14.42
C ALA A 80 -15.42 19.67 -14.00
N ASP A 81 -14.50 19.73 -14.96
CA ASP A 81 -13.06 19.65 -14.69
C ASP A 81 -12.56 20.86 -13.89
N GLU A 82 -13.03 22.08 -14.19
CA GLU A 82 -12.74 23.27 -13.40
C GLU A 82 -13.23 23.14 -11.95
N LEU A 83 -14.46 22.64 -11.76
CA LEU A 83 -15.00 22.39 -10.42
C LEU A 83 -14.20 21.31 -9.67
N HIS A 84 -13.80 20.23 -10.35
CA HIS A 84 -12.94 19.22 -9.76
C HIS A 84 -11.58 19.77 -9.36
N ASN A 85 -10.96 20.61 -10.19
CA ASN A 85 -9.68 21.26 -9.88
C ASN A 85 -9.80 22.22 -8.71
N ARG A 86 -10.92 22.95 -8.58
CA ARG A 86 -11.18 23.77 -7.40
C ARG A 86 -11.28 22.94 -6.12
N MET A 87 -11.94 21.78 -6.19
CA MET A 87 -11.95 20.85 -5.05
C MET A 87 -10.55 20.35 -4.70
N VAL A 88 -9.67 20.09 -5.68
CA VAL A 88 -8.28 19.70 -5.41
C VAL A 88 -7.58 20.74 -4.55
N VAL A 89 -7.65 22.03 -4.90
CA VAL A 89 -7.02 23.12 -4.14
C VAL A 89 -7.51 23.16 -2.69
N ILE A 90 -8.82 23.02 -2.47
CA ILE A 90 -9.38 23.04 -1.11
C ILE A 90 -8.96 21.79 -0.34
N LEU A 91 -8.95 20.62 -0.99
CA LEU A 91 -8.51 19.37 -0.36
C LEU A 91 -7.01 19.39 -0.03
N GLU A 92 -6.17 20.07 -0.82
CA GLU A 92 -4.76 20.31 -0.50
C GLU A 92 -4.62 21.10 0.80
N VAL A 93 -5.35 22.21 0.94
CA VAL A 93 -5.36 23.02 2.15
C VAL A 93 -5.86 22.22 3.36
N ILE A 94 -6.97 21.50 3.23
CA ILE A 94 -7.50 20.63 4.29
C ILE A 94 -6.43 19.60 4.67
N THR A 95 -5.83 18.92 3.69
CA THR A 95 -4.82 17.88 3.94
C THR A 95 -3.62 18.40 4.73
N GLU A 96 -3.15 19.61 4.43
CA GLU A 96 -2.08 20.25 5.20
C GLU A 96 -2.50 20.50 6.65
N GLN A 97 -3.72 21.00 6.86
CA GLN A 97 -4.27 21.22 8.21
C GLN A 97 -4.45 19.92 9.01
N LEU A 98 -4.80 18.80 8.35
CA LEU A 98 -4.97 17.50 9.00
C LEU A 98 -3.67 16.88 9.50
N LYS A 99 -2.50 17.43 9.15
CA LYS A 99 -1.23 17.03 9.77
C LYS A 99 -1.21 17.38 11.26
N ASP A 100 -1.98 18.38 11.69
CA ASP A 100 -2.27 18.63 13.09
C ASP A 100 -3.36 17.67 13.60
N LYS A 101 -3.10 17.05 14.76
CA LYS A 101 -3.98 16.04 15.34
C LYS A 101 -5.32 16.59 15.79
N ILE A 102 -5.38 17.83 16.29
CA ILE A 102 -6.64 18.45 16.72
C ILE A 102 -7.54 18.69 15.50
N ASN A 103 -6.95 19.19 14.42
CA ASN A 103 -7.62 19.39 13.15
C ASN A 103 -8.11 18.08 12.51
N ALA A 104 -7.30 17.01 12.57
CA ALA A 104 -7.73 15.68 12.14
C ALA A 104 -9.00 15.21 12.88
N TYR A 105 -9.05 15.37 14.21
CA TYR A 105 -10.26 15.03 14.97
C TYR A 105 -11.45 15.93 14.65
N ARG A 106 -11.22 17.24 14.43
CA ARG A 106 -12.29 18.16 14.01
C ARG A 106 -12.90 17.72 12.68
N PHE A 107 -12.07 17.39 11.68
CA PHE A 107 -12.54 16.85 10.40
C PHE A 107 -13.40 15.59 10.58
N LEU A 108 -12.93 14.64 11.38
CA LEU A 108 -13.63 13.38 11.64
C LEU A 108 -14.97 13.63 12.38
N ASN A 109 -14.98 14.50 13.38
CA ASN A 109 -16.17 14.84 14.16
C ASN A 109 -17.19 15.65 13.34
N SER A 110 -16.74 16.48 12.40
CA SER A 110 -17.59 17.22 11.45
C SER A 110 -18.07 16.36 10.28
N LYS A 111 -18.01 15.02 10.41
CA LYS A 111 -18.41 14.02 9.42
C LYS A 111 -17.69 14.18 8.07
N GLY A 112 -16.44 14.63 8.07
CA GLY A 112 -15.65 14.81 6.85
C GLY A 112 -15.53 13.53 6.02
N VAL A 113 -15.57 12.36 6.65
CA VAL A 113 -15.63 11.07 5.95
C VAL A 113 -16.89 10.93 5.10
N ASP A 114 -18.06 11.15 5.68
CA ASP A 114 -19.34 10.99 4.98
C ASP A 114 -19.59 12.11 3.97
N ARG A 115 -19.11 13.32 4.27
CA ARG A 115 -19.33 14.52 3.45
C ARG A 115 -18.36 14.62 2.27
N ILE A 116 -17.12 14.17 2.43
CA ILE A 116 -16.04 14.35 1.44
C ILE A 116 -15.55 13.03 0.90
N ILE A 117 -15.11 12.10 1.76
CA ILE A 117 -14.43 10.88 1.31
C ILE A 117 -15.40 9.96 0.55
N THR A 118 -16.52 9.62 1.18
CA THR A 118 -17.51 8.69 0.61
C THR A 118 -18.09 9.17 -0.73
N PRO A 119 -18.46 10.46 -0.91
CA PRO A 119 -19.01 10.94 -2.18
C PRO A 119 -17.97 11.10 -3.29
N ILE A 120 -16.72 11.46 -2.95
CA ILE A 120 -15.71 11.84 -3.94
C ILE A 120 -14.87 10.65 -4.41
N ILE A 121 -14.68 9.61 -3.59
CA ILE A 121 -13.80 8.46 -3.91
C ILE A 121 -14.16 7.71 -5.20
N GLY A 122 -15.40 7.85 -5.68
CA GLY A 122 -15.87 7.26 -6.94
C GLY A 122 -15.78 8.17 -8.17
N ILE A 123 -15.33 9.42 -8.03
CA ILE A 123 -15.24 10.39 -9.14
C ILE A 123 -14.00 10.08 -9.97
N ASN A 124 -14.16 9.86 -11.28
CA ASN A 124 -13.07 9.55 -12.18
C ASN A 124 -12.34 10.81 -12.69
N HIS A 125 -11.64 11.51 -11.78
CA HIS A 125 -10.76 12.63 -12.09
C HIS A 125 -9.42 12.46 -11.37
N ASP A 126 -8.34 12.21 -12.12
CA ASP A 126 -7.03 11.81 -11.58
C ASP A 126 -6.46 12.75 -10.52
N PRO A 127 -6.38 14.08 -10.72
CA PRO A 127 -5.88 15.01 -9.71
C PRO A 127 -6.70 14.97 -8.41
N LEU A 128 -8.03 14.90 -8.52
CA LEU A 128 -8.93 14.85 -7.37
C LEU A 128 -8.80 13.53 -6.62
N ARG A 129 -8.73 12.41 -7.34
CA ARG A 129 -8.50 11.09 -6.74
C ARG A 129 -7.17 11.05 -6.03
N LYS A 130 -6.10 11.54 -6.65
CA LYS A 130 -4.77 11.62 -6.02
C LYS A 130 -4.85 12.40 -4.71
N GLN A 131 -5.41 13.60 -4.73
CA GLN A 131 -5.47 14.44 -3.54
C GLN A 131 -6.33 13.82 -2.44
N LEU A 132 -7.45 13.17 -2.81
CA LEU A 132 -8.28 12.46 -1.85
C LEU A 132 -7.54 11.28 -1.20
N LEU A 133 -6.76 10.50 -1.97
CA LEU A 133 -5.95 9.42 -1.42
C LEU A 133 -4.87 9.96 -0.45
N ILE A 134 -4.24 11.09 -0.76
CA ILE A 134 -3.27 11.74 0.14
C ILE A 134 -3.97 12.19 1.44
N LEU A 135 -5.18 12.75 1.34
CA LEU A 135 -5.99 13.12 2.51
C LEU A 135 -6.27 11.90 3.40
N ILE A 136 -6.76 10.79 2.81
CA ILE A 136 -7.04 9.55 3.53
C ILE A 136 -5.77 9.01 4.20
N LYS A 137 -4.65 8.94 3.47
CA LYS A 137 -3.35 8.52 4.02
C LYS A 137 -2.93 9.38 5.21
N THR A 138 -3.14 10.70 5.12
CA THR A 138 -2.82 11.64 6.21
C THR A 138 -3.65 11.35 7.46
N LEU A 139 -4.95 11.08 7.31
CA LEU A 139 -5.81 10.68 8.44
C LEU A 139 -5.34 9.39 9.11
N PHE A 140 -4.96 8.38 8.33
CA PHE A 140 -4.39 7.14 8.87
C PHE A 140 -3.09 7.38 9.65
N ASN A 141 -2.25 8.30 9.20
CA ASN A 141 -0.99 8.63 9.88
C ASN A 141 -1.21 9.41 11.18
N VAL A 142 -2.17 10.34 11.21
CA VAL A 142 -2.36 11.28 12.33
C VAL A 142 -3.34 10.77 13.38
N ALA A 143 -4.42 10.11 12.93
CA ALA A 143 -5.49 9.59 13.78
C ALA A 143 -5.89 8.15 13.42
N PRO A 144 -4.96 7.16 13.48
CA PRO A 144 -5.17 5.81 12.96
C PRO A 144 -6.39 5.10 13.57
N ILE A 145 -6.54 5.14 14.90
CA ILE A 145 -7.62 4.43 15.61
C ILE A 145 -9.00 4.95 15.18
N THR A 146 -9.16 6.27 15.14
CA THR A 146 -10.45 6.89 14.81
C THR A 146 -10.74 6.81 13.32
N THR A 147 -9.71 6.93 12.48
CA THR A 147 -9.82 6.72 11.03
C THR A 147 -10.25 5.29 10.72
N ASN A 148 -9.63 4.28 11.36
CA ASN A 148 -10.03 2.87 11.26
C ASN A 148 -11.51 2.63 11.58
N ALA A 149 -12.04 3.34 12.59
CA ALA A 149 -13.42 3.18 13.03
C ALA A 149 -14.44 3.90 12.15
N LEU A 150 -14.07 5.04 11.57
CA LEU A 150 -15.00 5.91 10.85
C LEU A 150 -14.98 5.74 9.33
N ILE A 151 -13.85 5.34 8.72
CA ILE A 151 -13.81 5.12 7.27
C ILE A 151 -14.68 3.90 6.93
N PRO A 152 -15.71 4.06 6.05
CA PRO A 152 -16.58 2.97 5.69
C PRO A 152 -15.80 1.87 4.99
N ILE A 153 -16.15 0.63 5.31
CA ILE A 153 -15.55 -0.56 4.72
C ILE A 153 -15.62 -0.53 3.18
N SER A 154 -16.65 0.08 2.58
CA SER A 154 -16.79 0.23 1.12
C SER A 154 -15.67 1.02 0.45
N VAL A 155 -14.92 1.85 1.19
CA VAL A 155 -13.75 2.57 0.66
C VAL A 155 -12.66 1.58 0.24
N VAL A 156 -12.52 0.43 0.91
CA VAL A 156 -11.53 -0.59 0.52
C VAL A 156 -11.81 -1.13 -0.88
N ASP A 157 -13.07 -1.25 -1.27
CA ASP A 157 -13.45 -1.75 -2.60
C ASP A 157 -12.97 -0.80 -3.68
N LYS A 158 -13.05 0.52 -3.41
CA LYS A 158 -12.52 1.55 -4.30
C LYS A 158 -11.00 1.51 -4.33
N LEU A 159 -10.32 1.37 -3.20
CA LEU A 159 -8.86 1.25 -3.18
C LEU A 159 -8.38 0.05 -4.02
N LEU A 160 -9.07 -1.10 -3.93
CA LEU A 160 -8.79 -2.27 -4.75
C LEU A 160 -9.02 -2.01 -6.24
N ASP A 161 -10.14 -1.36 -6.59
CA ASP A 161 -10.47 -0.99 -7.97
C ASP A 161 -9.39 -0.07 -8.58
N ILE A 162 -8.94 0.94 -7.83
CA ILE A 162 -7.84 1.83 -8.21
C ILE A 162 -6.55 1.02 -8.40
N PHE A 163 -6.21 0.15 -7.45
CA PHE A 163 -4.99 -0.62 -7.53
C PHE A 163 -4.97 -1.57 -8.74
N GLU A 164 -6.10 -2.19 -9.06
CA GLU A 164 -6.22 -3.18 -10.15
C GLU A 164 -6.36 -2.52 -11.53
N ASN A 165 -7.29 -1.59 -11.68
CA ASN A 165 -7.80 -1.16 -12.98
C ASN A 165 -7.27 0.18 -13.45
N ASP A 166 -6.64 0.96 -12.58
CA ASP A 166 -6.10 2.26 -12.98
C ASP A 166 -4.81 2.11 -13.78
N ASP A 167 -4.55 2.97 -14.76
CA ASP A 167 -3.29 2.99 -15.52
C ASP A 167 -2.22 3.86 -14.82
N ASN A 168 -2.63 4.74 -13.91
CA ASN A 168 -1.76 5.65 -13.19
C ASN A 168 -1.07 4.95 -12.01
N LEU A 169 0.21 4.62 -12.19
CA LEU A 169 1.04 3.96 -11.18
C LEU A 169 1.09 4.73 -9.85
N ALA A 170 1.04 6.06 -9.87
CA ALA A 170 1.05 6.86 -8.65
C ALA A 170 -0.26 6.69 -7.84
N LEU A 171 -1.40 6.55 -8.51
CA LEU A 171 -2.68 6.26 -7.84
C LEU A 171 -2.67 4.86 -7.23
N LYS A 172 -2.12 3.86 -7.94
CA LYS A 172 -1.93 2.51 -7.39
C LYS A 172 -1.05 2.53 -6.14
N ALA A 173 0.07 3.26 -6.17
CA ALA A 173 0.98 3.38 -5.04
C ALA A 173 0.28 3.99 -3.81
N HIS A 174 -0.46 5.09 -3.99
CA HIS A 174 -1.23 5.68 -2.89
C HIS A 174 -2.32 4.75 -2.34
N ALA A 175 -3.02 4.03 -3.21
CA ALA A 175 -4.01 3.04 -2.78
C ALA A 175 -3.35 1.92 -1.95
N LEU A 176 -2.19 1.43 -2.39
CA LEU A 176 -1.43 0.43 -1.65
C LEU A 176 -0.94 0.97 -0.30
N ASP A 177 -0.45 2.19 -0.22
CA ASP A 177 0.00 2.81 1.03
C ASP A 177 -1.12 2.86 2.08
N ILE A 178 -2.34 3.20 1.66
CA ILE A 178 -3.50 3.21 2.56
C ILE A 178 -3.84 1.78 3.01
N MET A 179 -3.91 0.83 2.07
CA MET A 179 -4.15 -0.58 2.38
C MET A 179 -3.06 -1.17 3.29
N TYR A 180 -1.81 -0.73 3.13
CA TYR A 180 -0.67 -1.15 3.93
C TYR A 180 -0.82 -0.79 5.40
N VAL A 181 -1.46 0.34 5.71
CA VAL A 181 -1.75 0.76 7.09
C VAL A 181 -3.07 0.16 7.59
N TRP A 182 -4.07 0.03 6.71
CA TRP A 182 -5.43 -0.30 7.13
C TRP A 182 -5.71 -1.81 7.26
N LEU A 183 -5.09 -2.64 6.42
CA LEU A 183 -5.32 -4.09 6.44
C LEU A 183 -4.72 -4.80 7.66
N PRO A 184 -3.46 -4.54 8.06
CA PRO A 184 -2.87 -5.23 9.20
C PRO A 184 -3.68 -5.03 10.49
N ASN A 185 -3.85 -6.10 11.26
CA ASN A 185 -4.64 -6.18 12.49
C ASN A 185 -6.13 -5.82 12.33
N ASN A 186 -6.65 -5.83 11.10
CA ASN A 186 -8.05 -5.57 10.81
C ASN A 186 -8.71 -6.75 10.07
N PRO A 187 -9.07 -7.84 10.79
CA PRO A 187 -9.61 -9.04 10.18
C PRO A 187 -10.89 -8.81 9.36
N VAL A 188 -11.71 -7.83 9.75
CA VAL A 188 -12.96 -7.51 9.02
C VAL A 188 -12.64 -6.98 7.61
N ILE A 189 -11.69 -6.06 7.49
CA ILE A 189 -11.27 -5.52 6.19
C ILE A 189 -10.51 -6.58 5.39
N GLN A 190 -9.59 -7.32 6.01
CA GLN A 190 -8.87 -8.43 5.36
C GLN A 190 -9.84 -9.45 4.75
N ALA A 191 -10.88 -9.84 5.50
CA ALA A 191 -11.89 -10.78 5.01
C ALA A 191 -12.70 -10.25 3.83
N ARG A 192 -12.94 -8.93 3.78
CA ARG A 192 -13.60 -8.30 2.65
C ARG A 192 -12.72 -8.32 1.40
N VAL A 193 -11.45 -7.94 1.51
CA VAL A 193 -10.48 -8.02 0.41
C VAL A 193 -10.43 -9.45 -0.14
N MET A 194 -10.25 -10.43 0.75
CA MET A 194 -10.21 -11.84 0.36
C MET A 194 -11.52 -12.35 -0.25
N LYS A 195 -12.69 -11.86 0.20
CA LYS A 195 -14.01 -12.30 -0.32
C LYS A 195 -14.34 -11.70 -1.69
N LEU A 196 -14.02 -10.43 -1.90
CA LEU A 196 -14.46 -9.71 -3.09
C LEU A 196 -13.66 -10.10 -4.34
N LYS A 197 -12.34 -10.20 -4.20
CA LYS A 197 -11.41 -10.35 -5.33
C LYS A 197 -10.28 -11.35 -5.04
N GLY A 198 -10.23 -11.90 -3.84
CA GLY A 198 -9.07 -12.68 -3.38
C GLY A 198 -7.82 -11.81 -3.32
N LEU A 199 -6.66 -12.46 -3.43
CA LEU A 199 -5.38 -11.77 -3.59
C LEU A 199 -4.96 -11.68 -5.08
N GLU A 200 -5.81 -12.13 -5.99
CA GLU A 200 -5.52 -12.26 -7.42
C GLU A 200 -5.21 -10.93 -8.09
N SER A 201 -5.98 -9.89 -7.76
CA SER A 201 -5.73 -8.53 -8.24
C SER A 201 -4.31 -8.05 -7.89
N PHE A 202 -3.75 -8.47 -6.75
CA PHE A 202 -2.37 -8.14 -6.41
C PHE A 202 -1.35 -8.89 -7.25
N TYR A 203 -1.61 -10.17 -7.52
CA TYR A 203 -0.71 -11.02 -8.31
C TYR A 203 -0.57 -10.53 -9.76
N ASN A 204 -1.68 -10.13 -10.36
CA ASN A 204 -1.70 -9.69 -11.77
C ASN A 204 -1.02 -8.33 -11.98
N GLN A 205 -0.81 -7.55 -10.92
CA GLN A 205 -0.21 -6.22 -11.02
C GLN A 205 1.30 -6.24 -10.78
N ILE A 206 1.88 -7.23 -10.08
CA ILE A 206 3.30 -7.23 -9.68
C ILE A 206 4.27 -6.96 -10.84
N SER A 207 4.02 -7.52 -12.03
CA SER A 207 4.89 -7.32 -13.20
C SER A 207 4.83 -5.92 -13.81
N LYS A 208 3.85 -5.10 -13.40
CA LYS A 208 3.59 -3.74 -13.91
C LYS A 208 3.99 -2.64 -12.90
N LEU A 209 4.36 -3.02 -11.68
CA LEU A 209 4.66 -2.09 -10.59
C LEU A 209 6.16 -1.77 -10.54
N ASP A 210 6.49 -0.61 -9.99
CA ASP A 210 7.88 -0.29 -9.68
C ASP A 210 8.39 -1.10 -8.48
N ILE A 211 9.71 -1.15 -8.31
CA ILE A 211 10.36 -1.97 -7.27
C ILE A 211 9.94 -1.55 -5.86
N THR A 212 9.68 -0.26 -5.63
CA THR A 212 9.31 0.29 -4.31
C THR A 212 7.90 -0.12 -3.92
N VAL A 213 6.94 -0.05 -4.85
CA VAL A 213 5.56 -0.49 -4.64
C VAL A 213 5.50 -2.01 -4.49
N ILE A 214 6.30 -2.76 -5.26
CA ILE A 214 6.46 -4.21 -5.06
C ILE A 214 6.95 -4.51 -3.63
N HIS A 215 7.96 -3.78 -3.15
CA HIS A 215 8.48 -3.95 -1.80
C HIS A 215 7.39 -3.71 -0.72
N THR A 216 6.63 -2.62 -0.83
CA THR A 216 5.50 -2.33 0.06
C THR A 216 4.44 -3.43 0.02
N LEU A 217 4.16 -3.98 -1.15
CA LEU A 217 3.18 -5.05 -1.33
C LEU A 217 3.63 -6.37 -0.69
N VAL A 218 4.90 -6.74 -0.85
CA VAL A 218 5.46 -7.94 -0.22
C VAL A 218 5.47 -7.79 1.30
N ASP A 219 5.86 -6.63 1.81
CA ASP A 219 5.84 -6.36 3.24
C ASP A 219 4.41 -6.40 3.82
N LEU A 220 3.42 -5.88 3.10
CA LEU A 220 2.01 -6.02 3.45
C LEU A 220 1.61 -7.49 3.61
N PHE A 221 1.98 -8.34 2.65
CA PHE A 221 1.69 -9.77 2.73
C PHE A 221 2.40 -10.44 3.90
N ASN A 222 3.64 -10.06 4.20
CA ASN A 222 4.35 -10.55 5.37
C ASN A 222 3.64 -10.20 6.67
N LYS A 223 3.19 -8.95 6.83
CA LYS A 223 2.42 -8.52 8.01
C LYS A 223 1.16 -9.34 8.19
N ILE A 224 0.35 -9.47 7.14
CA ILE A 224 -0.90 -10.25 7.16
C ILE A 224 -0.60 -11.72 7.46
N LEU A 225 0.35 -12.35 6.78
CA LEU A 225 0.68 -13.76 7.02
C LEU A 225 1.22 -13.98 8.43
N ALA A 226 2.10 -13.12 8.94
CA ALA A 226 2.63 -13.20 10.30
C ALA A 226 1.51 -13.06 11.36
N GLU A 227 0.50 -12.22 11.13
CA GLU A 227 -0.71 -12.16 11.97
C GLU A 227 -1.43 -13.50 12.01
N HIS A 228 -1.66 -14.13 10.85
CA HIS A 228 -2.32 -15.43 10.79
C HIS A 228 -1.48 -16.56 11.41
N VAL A 229 -0.15 -16.53 11.24
CA VAL A 229 0.76 -17.50 11.89
C VAL A 229 0.67 -17.36 13.40
N ARG A 230 0.69 -16.12 13.92
CA ARG A 230 0.50 -15.86 15.36
C ARG A 230 -0.87 -16.37 15.81
N ALA A 231 -1.95 -15.98 15.14
CA ALA A 231 -3.31 -16.42 15.47
C ALA A 231 -3.44 -17.95 15.54
N ARG A 232 -2.76 -18.69 14.66
CA ARG A 232 -2.72 -20.16 14.65
C ARG A 232 -1.88 -20.78 15.76
N LYS A 233 -0.75 -20.17 16.14
CA LYS A 233 0.19 -20.70 17.15
C LYS A 233 -0.23 -20.44 18.60
N THR A 234 -1.00 -19.39 18.87
CA THR A 234 -1.31 -18.92 20.24
C THR A 234 -2.40 -19.74 20.96
N GLN A 235 -2.37 -21.07 20.87
CA GLN A 235 -3.32 -21.93 21.60
C GLN A 235 -3.04 -22.02 23.11
N THR A 236 -1.89 -21.55 23.62
CA THR A 236 -1.40 -21.97 24.94
C THR A 236 -1.34 -20.92 26.05
N GLN A 237 -1.32 -19.60 25.80
CA GLN A 237 -1.43 -18.57 26.86
C GLN A 237 -1.98 -17.26 26.29
N ARG A 238 -3.01 -16.67 26.90
CA ARG A 238 -3.62 -15.43 26.39
C ARG A 238 -4.10 -14.46 27.46
N ASN A 239 -3.80 -13.18 27.21
CA ASN A 239 -4.58 -12.04 27.69
C ASN A 239 -5.94 -11.99 26.95
N LYS A 240 -6.89 -11.19 27.44
CA LYS A 240 -8.25 -11.14 26.89
C LYS A 240 -8.30 -10.66 25.42
N GLU A 241 -7.47 -9.68 25.09
CA GLU A 241 -7.46 -9.05 23.75
C GLU A 241 -6.97 -9.99 22.65
N ASP A 242 -5.88 -10.74 22.88
CA ASP A 242 -5.38 -11.73 21.92
C ASP A 242 -6.39 -12.85 21.67
N TYR A 243 -7.23 -13.14 22.68
CA TYR A 243 -8.26 -14.17 22.58
C TYR A 243 -9.42 -13.71 21.71
N GLU A 244 -9.92 -12.50 21.94
CA GLU A 244 -10.98 -11.89 21.14
C GLU A 244 -10.56 -11.74 19.67
N MET A 245 -9.33 -11.27 19.42
CA MET A 245 -8.78 -11.19 18.06
C MET A 245 -8.77 -12.55 17.36
N MET A 246 -8.23 -13.61 17.99
CA MET A 246 -8.22 -14.93 17.37
C MET A 246 -9.62 -15.48 17.14
N GLN A 247 -10.56 -15.26 18.06
CA GLN A 247 -11.95 -15.67 17.86
C GLN A 247 -12.53 -15.02 16.61
N ILE A 248 -12.21 -13.74 16.35
CA ILE A 248 -12.64 -13.06 15.13
C ILE A 248 -11.99 -13.73 13.89
N TYR A 249 -10.69 -14.02 13.90
CA TYR A 249 -10.00 -14.69 12.80
C TYR A 249 -10.57 -16.09 12.50
N GLN A 250 -10.91 -16.86 13.54
CA GLN A 250 -11.54 -18.17 13.42
C GLN A 250 -12.98 -18.08 12.94
N MET A 251 -13.78 -17.19 13.53
CA MET A 251 -15.19 -17.00 13.19
C MET A 251 -15.38 -16.58 11.73
N ILE A 252 -14.49 -15.73 11.21
CA ILE A 252 -14.54 -15.27 9.82
C ILE A 252 -13.89 -16.29 8.86
N GLY A 253 -13.24 -17.33 9.38
CA GLY A 253 -12.58 -18.37 8.59
C GLY A 253 -11.34 -17.87 7.84
N LEU A 254 -10.69 -16.83 8.36
CA LEU A 254 -9.55 -16.20 7.69
C LEU A 254 -8.32 -17.11 7.66
N ILE A 255 -8.09 -17.87 8.74
CA ILE A 255 -6.96 -18.80 8.84
C ILE A 255 -7.07 -19.90 7.78
N GLU A 256 -8.27 -20.44 7.58
CA GLU A 256 -8.59 -21.47 6.60
C GLU A 256 -8.47 -20.91 5.17
N ARG A 257 -8.91 -19.67 4.95
CA ARG A 257 -8.79 -18.98 3.66
C ARG A 257 -7.34 -18.83 3.20
N MET A 258 -6.39 -18.62 4.11
CA MET A 258 -4.96 -18.54 3.77
C MET A 258 -4.39 -19.85 3.23
N SER A 259 -5.08 -20.98 3.45
CA SER A 259 -4.67 -22.30 2.97
C SER A 259 -5.38 -22.71 1.67
N THR A 260 -6.14 -21.79 1.05
CA THR A 260 -6.90 -22.07 -0.18
C THR A 260 -5.99 -22.09 -1.41
N PRO A 261 -6.35 -22.85 -2.46
CA PRO A 261 -5.60 -22.89 -3.70
C PRO A 261 -5.32 -21.53 -4.34
N GLN A 262 -6.29 -20.63 -4.28
CA GLN A 262 -6.20 -19.29 -4.87
C GLN A 262 -5.11 -18.46 -4.18
N VAL A 263 -5.09 -18.44 -2.85
CA VAL A 263 -4.08 -17.71 -2.06
C VAL A 263 -2.70 -18.33 -2.26
N CYS A 264 -2.59 -19.66 -2.16
CA CYS A 264 -1.31 -20.33 -2.26
C CYS A 264 -0.70 -20.26 -3.68
N ASN A 265 -1.46 -20.54 -4.75
CA ASN A 265 -0.97 -20.34 -6.13
C ASN A 265 -0.55 -18.89 -6.37
N GLY A 266 -1.29 -17.97 -5.80
CA GLY A 266 -1.01 -16.57 -5.79
C GLY A 266 0.34 -16.19 -5.18
N LEU A 267 0.56 -16.57 -3.91
CA LEU A 267 1.82 -16.38 -3.22
C LEU A 267 3.00 -17.03 -3.96
N LEU A 268 2.78 -18.19 -4.58
CA LEU A 268 3.77 -18.84 -5.43
C LEU A 268 4.11 -18.00 -6.67
N ASN A 269 3.12 -17.38 -7.32
CA ASN A 269 3.32 -16.47 -8.45
C ASN A 269 4.09 -15.21 -8.03
N ILE A 270 3.83 -14.66 -6.84
CA ILE A 270 4.62 -13.54 -6.28
C ILE A 270 6.09 -13.95 -6.18
N LEU A 271 6.37 -15.09 -5.53
CA LEU A 271 7.73 -15.56 -5.34
C LEU A 271 8.45 -15.78 -6.68
N GLU A 272 7.75 -16.34 -7.68
CA GLU A 272 8.30 -16.51 -9.03
C GLU A 272 8.60 -15.18 -9.73
N ALA A 273 7.68 -14.23 -9.67
CA ALA A 273 7.86 -12.91 -10.27
C ALA A 273 9.06 -12.19 -9.65
N LEU A 274 9.16 -12.19 -8.32
CA LEU A 274 10.27 -11.60 -7.58
C LEU A 274 11.62 -12.26 -7.91
N MET A 275 11.63 -13.57 -8.17
CA MET A 275 12.82 -14.31 -8.57
C MET A 275 13.25 -14.06 -10.03
N SER A 276 12.38 -13.45 -10.85
CA SER A 276 12.64 -13.20 -12.28
C SER A 276 13.30 -11.85 -12.56
N PHE A 277 13.33 -10.93 -11.59
CA PHE A 277 14.03 -9.63 -11.67
C PHE A 277 15.57 -9.74 -11.59
N LYS A 278 16.13 -10.73 -12.28
CA LYS A 278 17.52 -11.19 -12.13
C LYS A 278 18.60 -10.32 -12.78
N ASN A 279 18.25 -9.32 -13.59
CA ASN A 279 19.26 -8.72 -14.47
C ASN A 279 19.79 -7.34 -14.07
N ASP A 280 19.06 -6.50 -13.30
CA ASP A 280 19.58 -5.16 -12.98
C ASP A 280 19.58 -4.79 -11.48
N HIS A 281 18.87 -5.53 -10.63
CA HIS A 281 18.88 -5.28 -9.17
C HIS A 281 18.84 -6.59 -8.40
N ILE A 282 20.02 -7.14 -8.10
CA ILE A 282 20.18 -8.19 -7.09
C ILE A 282 19.83 -7.57 -5.74
N GLN A 283 18.55 -7.58 -5.38
CA GLN A 283 18.13 -7.54 -4.00
C GLN A 283 17.02 -8.58 -3.85
N ILE A 284 17.43 -9.83 -3.63
CA ILE A 284 16.54 -10.73 -2.89
C ILE A 284 16.40 -10.11 -1.51
N SER A 285 15.35 -9.31 -1.35
CA SER A 285 15.06 -8.58 -0.12
C SER A 285 14.79 -9.59 1.01
N PRO A 286 15.19 -9.30 2.27
CA PRO A 286 14.79 -10.08 3.43
C PRO A 286 13.29 -10.41 3.46
N LEU A 287 12.46 -9.54 2.89
CA LEU A 287 11.02 -9.74 2.74
C LEU A 287 10.63 -11.00 1.96
N ILE A 288 11.41 -11.42 0.96
CA ILE A 288 11.11 -12.64 0.18
C ILE A 288 11.27 -13.89 1.06
N PHE A 289 12.32 -13.91 1.88
CA PHE A 289 12.56 -15.03 2.79
C PHE A 289 11.55 -15.06 3.94
N GLU A 290 11.17 -13.90 4.44
CA GLU A 290 10.08 -13.79 5.40
C GLU A 290 8.75 -14.28 4.79
N LEU A 291 8.49 -13.98 3.53
CA LEU A 291 7.30 -14.45 2.81
C LEU A 291 7.28 -15.97 2.71
N VAL A 292 8.40 -16.59 2.32
CA VAL A 292 8.56 -18.05 2.29
C VAL A 292 8.28 -18.66 3.67
N LYS A 293 8.91 -18.11 4.71
CA LYS A 293 8.76 -18.58 6.10
C LYS A 293 7.30 -18.51 6.57
N ASN A 294 6.64 -17.38 6.33
CA ASN A 294 5.28 -17.13 6.80
C ASN A 294 4.21 -17.86 5.96
N THR A 295 4.52 -18.21 4.70
CA THR A 295 3.63 -18.98 3.81
C THR A 295 3.60 -20.47 4.17
N LYS A 296 4.72 -21.00 4.68
CA LYS A 296 4.91 -22.44 4.96
C LYS A 296 3.77 -23.11 5.74
N PRO A 297 3.28 -22.55 6.87
CA PRO A 297 2.25 -23.22 7.65
C PRO A 297 0.93 -23.42 6.89
N PHE A 298 0.66 -22.59 5.88
CA PHE A 298 -0.60 -22.59 5.14
C PHE A 298 -0.52 -23.38 3.83
N CYS A 299 0.55 -23.17 3.06
CA CYS A 299 0.59 -23.63 1.67
C CYS A 299 1.46 -24.85 1.42
N LEU A 300 2.28 -25.31 2.40
CA LEU A 300 3.19 -26.44 2.19
C LEU A 300 2.47 -27.70 1.68
N LYS A 301 1.32 -28.06 2.28
CA LYS A 301 0.53 -29.22 1.85
C LYS A 301 0.06 -29.07 0.40
N MET A 302 -0.44 -27.90 0.04
CA MET A 302 -0.96 -27.63 -1.30
C MET A 302 0.14 -27.63 -2.38
N TYR A 303 1.36 -27.24 -2.00
CA TYR A 303 2.49 -27.24 -2.92
C TYR A 303 3.10 -28.64 -3.15
N LYS A 304 2.79 -29.64 -2.32
CA LYS A 304 3.34 -31.01 -2.50
C LYS A 304 2.98 -31.56 -3.89
N GLY A 305 3.97 -32.12 -4.59
CA GLY A 305 3.83 -32.63 -5.95
C GLY A 305 3.59 -31.58 -7.03
N ASN A 306 3.52 -30.28 -6.69
CA ASN A 306 3.36 -29.22 -7.66
C ASN A 306 4.70 -28.91 -8.34
N VAL A 307 4.81 -29.24 -9.64
CA VAL A 307 6.04 -29.08 -10.44
C VAL A 307 6.60 -27.66 -10.38
N LYS A 308 5.73 -26.65 -10.44
CA LYS A 308 6.12 -25.24 -10.40
C LYS A 308 6.72 -24.86 -9.05
N ALA A 309 6.09 -25.31 -7.96
CA ALA A 309 6.59 -25.06 -6.61
C ALA A 309 7.94 -25.75 -6.39
N ILE A 310 8.07 -27.01 -6.82
CA ILE A 310 9.32 -27.77 -6.72
C ILE A 310 10.46 -27.03 -7.43
N ASP A 311 10.27 -26.64 -8.70
CA ASP A 311 11.30 -25.93 -9.47
C ASP A 311 11.70 -24.58 -8.84
N LEU A 312 10.72 -23.80 -8.36
CA LEU A 312 10.99 -22.52 -7.71
C LEU A 312 11.79 -22.68 -6.41
N PHE A 313 11.39 -23.60 -5.54
CA PHE A 313 12.07 -23.83 -4.26
C PHE A 313 13.44 -24.49 -4.43
N GLU A 314 13.64 -25.32 -5.46
CA GLU A 314 14.97 -25.81 -5.83
C GLU A 314 15.89 -24.68 -6.32
N LYS A 315 15.38 -23.76 -7.15
CA LYS A 315 16.13 -22.58 -7.60
C LYS A 315 16.51 -21.68 -6.42
N LEU A 316 15.58 -21.45 -5.49
CA LEU A 316 15.84 -20.72 -4.25
C LEU A 316 16.88 -21.42 -3.40
N TYR A 317 16.78 -22.74 -3.21
CA TYR A 317 17.76 -23.53 -2.46
C TYR A 317 19.16 -23.42 -3.06
N LYS A 318 19.29 -23.60 -4.38
CA LYS A 318 20.58 -23.42 -5.08
C LYS A 318 21.14 -22.01 -4.91
N PHE A 319 20.28 -21.00 -4.89
CA PHE A 319 20.70 -19.62 -4.67
C PHE A 319 21.25 -19.40 -3.25
N VAL A 320 20.53 -19.84 -2.21
CA VAL A 320 20.95 -19.61 -0.80
C VAL A 320 22.09 -20.52 -0.36
N SER A 321 22.21 -21.70 -0.97
CA SER A 321 23.30 -22.64 -0.69
C SER A 321 24.59 -22.29 -1.45
N ASN A 322 24.54 -21.36 -2.41
CA ASN A 322 25.73 -20.90 -3.12
C ASN A 322 26.61 -20.07 -2.18
N TRP A 323 27.84 -20.53 -1.95
CA TRP A 323 28.80 -19.87 -1.07
C TRP A 323 29.11 -18.44 -1.48
N HIS A 324 29.08 -18.12 -2.78
CA HIS A 324 29.29 -16.77 -3.30
C HIS A 324 28.23 -15.77 -2.85
N ASN A 325 27.04 -16.24 -2.47
CA ASN A 325 25.94 -15.39 -2.04
C ASN A 325 25.89 -15.18 -0.52
N ARG A 326 26.79 -15.82 0.25
CA ARG A 326 26.80 -15.72 1.72
C ARG A 326 27.06 -14.30 2.20
N ASP A 327 28.10 -13.65 1.68
CA ASP A 327 28.46 -12.29 2.10
C ASP A 327 27.32 -11.30 1.79
N LEU A 328 26.67 -11.48 0.63
CA LEU A 328 25.48 -10.71 0.26
C LEU A 328 24.35 -10.92 1.29
N MET A 329 24.02 -12.17 1.64
CA MET A 329 22.95 -12.48 2.60
C MET A 329 23.25 -11.95 4.01
N VAL A 330 24.49 -12.02 4.49
CA VAL A 330 24.88 -11.40 5.77
C VAL A 330 24.73 -9.88 5.71
N SER A 331 25.17 -9.25 4.61
CA SER A 331 25.14 -7.79 4.46
C SER A 331 23.72 -7.20 4.50
N ILE A 332 22.71 -7.99 4.11
CA ILE A 332 21.29 -7.60 4.17
C ILE A 332 20.59 -8.06 5.46
N GLY A 333 21.34 -8.53 6.47
CA GLY A 333 20.83 -8.83 7.81
C GLY A 333 20.14 -10.19 7.95
N LEU A 334 20.34 -11.13 7.03
CA LEU A 334 19.70 -12.44 7.09
C LEU A 334 20.48 -13.45 7.94
N ASN A 335 19.74 -14.24 8.73
CA ASN A 335 20.27 -15.45 9.34
C ASN A 335 20.32 -16.57 8.30
N ILE A 336 21.50 -16.75 7.68
CA ILE A 336 21.73 -17.72 6.62
C ILE A 336 21.31 -19.13 7.03
N THR A 337 21.64 -19.56 8.26
CA THR A 337 21.29 -20.90 8.76
C THR A 337 19.78 -21.10 8.79
N GLU A 338 19.05 -20.12 9.30
CA GLU A 338 17.59 -20.18 9.35
C GLU A 338 16.98 -20.22 7.94
N VAL A 339 17.47 -19.35 7.03
CA VAL A 339 17.00 -19.26 5.65
C VAL A 339 17.20 -20.59 4.92
N ILE A 340 18.41 -21.16 4.99
CA ILE A 340 18.72 -22.46 4.39
C ILE A 340 17.80 -23.54 4.97
N THR A 341 17.64 -23.60 6.29
CA THR A 341 16.80 -24.61 6.96
C THR A 341 15.35 -24.54 6.49
N VAL A 342 14.77 -23.34 6.37
CA VAL A 342 13.38 -23.17 5.93
C VAL A 342 13.21 -23.61 4.48
N ILE A 343 14.13 -23.22 3.59
CA ILE A 343 14.04 -23.51 2.15
C ILE A 343 14.35 -24.99 1.87
N GLU A 344 15.32 -25.58 2.56
CA GLU A 344 15.65 -26.99 2.48
C GLU A 344 14.45 -27.86 2.86
N ASP A 345 13.76 -27.51 3.94
CA ASP A 345 12.56 -28.22 4.35
C ASP A 345 11.45 -28.16 3.30
N PHE A 346 11.26 -27.03 2.60
CA PHE A 346 10.39 -27.00 1.41
C PHE A 346 10.91 -27.94 0.31
N ALA A 347 12.17 -27.85 -0.08
CA ALA A 347 12.74 -28.64 -1.16
C ALA A 347 12.61 -30.16 -0.92
N ILE A 348 12.67 -30.60 0.34
CA ILE A 348 12.48 -32.00 0.76
C ILE A 348 10.99 -32.37 0.73
N ASN A 349 10.16 -31.65 1.50
CA ASN A 349 8.75 -32.02 1.72
C ASN A 349 7.88 -31.88 0.46
N LEU A 350 8.28 -31.05 -0.51
CA LEU A 350 7.51 -30.84 -1.74
C LEU A 350 7.62 -32.01 -2.73
N LYS A 351 8.71 -32.79 -2.65
CA LYS A 351 8.97 -33.96 -3.51
C LYS A 351 8.31 -35.23 -3.00
N GLU A 352 7.89 -35.24 -1.75
CA GLU A 352 7.06 -36.30 -1.21
C GLU A 352 5.70 -36.26 -1.93
N HIS A 353 5.40 -37.30 -2.71
CA HIS A 353 4.05 -37.49 -3.20
C HIS A 353 3.11 -37.62 -1.99
N GLU A 354 1.94 -36.97 -2.02
CA GLU A 354 0.87 -37.35 -1.10
C GLU A 354 0.65 -38.85 -1.27
N ASN A 355 1.03 -39.64 -0.27
CA ASN A 355 0.36 -40.91 -0.02
C ASN A 355 -1.10 -40.49 0.16
N ARG A 356 -1.91 -40.71 -0.87
CA ARG A 356 -3.35 -40.55 -0.79
C ARG A 356 -3.81 -41.53 0.28
N ASP A 357 -4.02 -41.03 1.50
CA ASP A 357 -4.85 -41.73 2.46
C ASP A 357 -6.28 -41.66 1.91
N GLU A 358 -6.68 -42.72 1.21
CA GLU A 358 -8.05 -43.02 0.85
C GLU A 358 -8.87 -43.20 2.13
N PHE A 359 -9.64 -42.19 2.55
CA PHE A 359 -10.85 -42.39 3.39
C PHE A 359 -11.90 -41.31 3.13
#